data_AF-A0A3S4HZN9-F1
#
_entry.id   AF-A0A3S4HZN9-F1
#
_cell.length_a   1.000
_cell.length_b   1.000
_cell.length_c   1.000
_cell.angle_alpha   90.00
_cell.angle_beta   90.00
_cell.angle_gamma   90.00
#
_symmetry.space_group_name_H-M   'P 1'
#
loop_
_entity.id
_entity.type
_entity.pdbx_description
1 polymer ?
#
loop_
_entity_poly.entity_id
_entity_poly.type
_entity_poly.pdbx_seq_one_letter_code
_entity_poly.pdbx_strand_id
1 'polypeptide(L)'
;MVWWIRWKKHHNVLILDEAVRAAVQLSHRYIPARQLPDKAISLLDTAAARVALTLHTPPASVQFLRQQLKAAENGTVAVAEAGKNGDSVR
;
A
#
# COMPACT_ATOMS: atom_id res chain seq x y z
N MET A 1 -7.80 -25.43 -10.97
CA MET A 1 -8.07 -24.14 -11.64
C MET A 1 -8.92 -23.18 -10.79
N VAL A 2 -9.95 -23.65 -10.07
CA VAL A 2 -10.79 -22.84 -9.16
C VAL A 2 -10.01 -22.16 -8.02
N TRP A 3 -8.93 -22.78 -7.54
CA TRP A 3 -8.10 -22.26 -6.45
C TRP A 3 -7.35 -20.95 -6.80
N TRP A 4 -6.97 -20.77 -8.07
CA TRP A 4 -6.20 -19.62 -8.54
C TRP A 4 -7.05 -18.34 -8.67
N ILE A 5 -8.35 -18.51 -8.98
CA ILE A 5 -9.32 -17.42 -9.09
C ILE A 5 -9.61 -16.76 -7.74
N ARG A 6 -9.62 -17.54 -6.66
CA ARG A 6 -9.87 -17.01 -5.31
C ARG A 6 -8.67 -16.22 -4.78
N TRP A 7 -7.45 -16.66 -5.09
CA TRP A 7 -6.21 -16.01 -4.65
C TRP A 7 -5.99 -14.63 -5.27
N LYS A 8 -6.23 -14.50 -6.59
CA LYS A 8 -6.18 -13.19 -7.27
C LYS A 8 -7.15 -12.16 -6.71
N LYS A 9 -8.34 -12.61 -6.29
CA LYS A 9 -9.39 -11.73 -5.76
C LYS A 9 -9.06 -11.12 -4.39
N HIS A 10 -8.19 -11.75 -3.59
CA HIS A 10 -7.91 -11.29 -2.23
C HIS A 10 -6.73 -10.32 -2.14
N HIS A 11 -5.72 -10.46 -3.01
CA HIS A 11 -4.50 -9.65 -2.88
C HIS A 11 -4.45 -8.43 -3.80
N ASN A 12 -5.21 -8.40 -4.89
CA ASN A 12 -5.15 -7.32 -5.89
C ASN A 12 -3.72 -7.02 -6.40
N VAL A 13 -2.80 -7.99 -6.27
CA VAL A 13 -1.41 -7.92 -6.72
C VAL A 13 -1.17 -8.95 -7.82
N LEU A 14 -0.38 -8.59 -8.82
CA LEU A 14 0.09 -9.51 -9.85
C LEU A 14 1.14 -10.46 -9.26
N ILE A 15 0.93 -11.77 -9.41
CA ILE A 15 1.90 -12.79 -8.98
C ILE A 15 2.57 -13.39 -10.22
N LEU A 16 3.89 -13.20 -10.29
CA LEU A 16 4.74 -13.74 -11.34
C LEU A 16 5.09 -15.20 -11.05
N ASP A 17 5.32 -15.98 -12.11
CA ASP A 17 5.69 -17.39 -12.01
C ASP A 17 7.04 -17.60 -11.29
N GLU A 18 7.96 -16.63 -11.44
CA GLU A 18 9.19 -16.57 -10.65
C GLU A 18 8.95 -16.41 -9.15
N ALA A 19 7.92 -15.67 -8.74
CA ALA A 19 7.60 -15.48 -7.33
C ALA A 19 7.12 -16.79 -6.69
N VAL A 20 6.40 -17.62 -7.46
CA VAL A 20 5.99 -18.96 -7.02
C VAL A 20 7.21 -19.87 -6.84
N ARG A 21 8.14 -19.89 -7.81
CA ARG A 21 9.40 -20.65 -7.69
C ARG A 21 10.23 -20.21 -6.49
N ALA A 22 10.40 -18.90 -6.31
CA ALA A 22 11.15 -18.33 -5.19
C ALA A 22 10.50 -18.70 -3.85
N ALA A 23 9.17 -18.64 -3.74
CA ALA A 23 8.46 -19.03 -2.53
C ALA A 23 8.68 -20.50 -2.16
N VAL A 24 8.67 -21.40 -3.15
CA VAL A 24 8.99 -22.83 -2.94
C VAL A 24 10.43 -23.02 -2.48
N GLN A 25 11.40 -22.41 -3.16
CA GLN A 25 12.82 -22.54 -2.83
C GLN A 25 13.14 -22.00 -1.43
N LEU A 26 12.65 -20.80 -1.11
CA LEU A 26 12.92 -20.14 0.18
C LEU A 26 12.21 -20.85 1.32
N SER A 27 10.95 -21.25 1.15
CA SER A 27 10.22 -21.99 2.20
C SER A 27 10.81 -23.38 2.43
N HIS A 28 11.32 -24.04 1.37
CA HIS A 28 12.03 -25.30 1.51
C HIS A 28 13.31 -25.14 2.33
N ARG A 29 14.10 -24.08 2.07
CA ARG A 29 15.38 -23.81 2.73
C ARG A 29 15.24 -23.32 4.18
N TYR A 30 14.30 -22.42 4.44
CA TYR A 30 14.24 -21.67 5.71
C TYR A 30 13.09 -22.07 6.63
N ILE A 31 12.13 -22.87 6.16
CA ILE A 31 11.01 -23.37 6.97
C ILE A 31 10.98 -24.90 6.89
N PRO A 32 12.00 -25.60 7.44
CA PRO A 32 12.09 -27.06 7.34
C PRO A 32 11.01 -27.78 8.16
N ALA A 33 10.50 -27.15 9.23
CA ALA A 33 9.49 -27.73 10.12
C ALA A 33 8.10 -27.91 9.49
N ARG A 34 7.87 -27.37 8.29
CA ARG A 34 6.60 -27.46 7.56
C ARG A 34 6.79 -28.16 6.22
N GLN A 35 5.72 -28.79 5.73
CA GLN A 35 5.70 -29.49 4.44
C GLN A 35 5.24 -28.59 3.30
N LEU A 36 5.75 -28.85 2.11
CA LEU A 36 5.18 -28.30 0.87
C LEU A 36 3.85 -29.00 0.56
N PRO A 37 2.89 -28.33 -0.09
CA PRO A 37 2.96 -26.96 -0.63
C PRO A 37 2.57 -25.86 0.36
N ASP A 38 1.99 -26.20 1.52
CA ASP A 38 1.37 -25.26 2.46
C ASP A 38 2.30 -24.10 2.85
N LYS A 39 3.55 -24.41 3.24
CA LYS A 39 4.52 -23.38 3.65
C LYS A 39 4.88 -22.38 2.57
N ALA A 40 4.90 -22.79 1.31
CA ALA A 40 5.20 -21.91 0.19
C ALA A 40 4.03 -20.96 -0.06
N ILE A 41 2.80 -21.48 0.06
CA ILE A 41 1.57 -20.71 -0.10
C ILE A 41 1.48 -19.66 1.01
N SER A 42 1.68 -20.03 2.29
CA SER A 42 1.63 -19.06 3.40
C SER A 42 2.69 -17.96 3.28
N LEU A 43 3.91 -18.33 2.85
CA LEU A 43 4.99 -17.37 2.64
C LEU A 43 4.65 -16.38 1.52
N LEU A 44 4.14 -16.89 0.41
CA LEU A 44 3.72 -16.07 -0.73
C LEU A 44 2.51 -15.17 -0.39
N ASP A 45 1.57 -15.67 0.41
CA ASP A 45 0.40 -14.92 0.90
C ASP A 45 0.83 -13.71 1.75
N THR A 46 1.76 -13.94 2.68
CA THR A 46 2.31 -12.90 3.55
C THR A 46 3.07 -11.84 2.75
N ALA A 47 3.85 -12.27 1.74
CA ALA A 47 4.55 -11.35 0.86
C ALA A 47 3.58 -10.53 0.00
N ALA A 48 2.54 -11.15 -0.56
CA ALA A 48 1.52 -10.48 -1.36
C ALA A 48 0.76 -9.43 -0.54
N ALA A 49 0.36 -9.77 0.69
CA ALA A 49 -0.28 -8.82 1.61
C ALA A 49 0.60 -7.60 1.89
N ARG A 50 1.90 -7.79 2.11
CA ARG A 50 2.85 -6.70 2.32
C ARG A 50 2.99 -5.80 1.10
N VAL A 51 3.02 -6.37 -0.11
CA VAL A 51 3.07 -5.60 -1.35
C VAL A 51 1.78 -4.81 -1.53
N ALA A 52 0.61 -5.41 -1.32
CA ALA A 52 -0.68 -4.73 -1.40
C ALA A 52 -0.72 -3.50 -0.47
N LEU A 53 -0.30 -3.65 0.79
CA LEU A 53 -0.19 -2.53 1.74
C LEU A 53 0.72 -1.40 1.24
N THR A 54 1.85 -1.77 0.62
CA THR A 54 2.83 -0.78 0.12
C THR A 54 2.30 -0.02 -1.10
N LEU A 55 1.51 -0.67 -1.97
CA LEU A 55 0.92 -0.04 -3.15
C LEU A 55 -0.10 1.06 -2.81
N HIS A 56 -0.72 1.01 -1.63
CA HIS A 56 -1.63 2.06 -1.16
C HIS A 56 -0.92 3.31 -0.64
N THR A 57 0.41 3.29 -0.53
CA THR A 57 1.19 4.43 -0.07
C THR A 57 1.63 5.28 -1.26
N PRO A 58 1.12 6.52 -1.42
CA PRO A 58 1.59 7.41 -2.49
C PRO A 58 3.10 7.67 -2.35
N PRO A 59 3.85 7.83 -3.47
CA PRO A 59 5.29 8.11 -3.42
C PRO A 59 5.60 9.32 -2.55
N ALA A 60 6.75 9.33 -1.89
CA ALA A 60 7.16 10.41 -0.99
C ALA A 60 7.11 11.80 -1.66
N SER A 61 7.48 11.89 -2.94
CA SER A 61 7.36 13.11 -3.74
C SER A 61 5.92 13.61 -3.88
N VAL A 62 4.97 12.70 -4.13
CA VAL A 62 3.54 13.02 -4.23
C VAL A 62 2.97 13.40 -2.86
N GLN A 63 3.41 12.74 -1.79
CA GLN A 63 3.03 13.12 -0.42
C GLN A 63 3.51 14.52 -0.06
N PHE A 64 4.77 14.85 -0.39
CA PHE A 64 5.36 16.16 -0.16
C PHE A 64 4.62 17.27 -0.91
N LEU A 65 4.31 17.04 -2.19
CA LEU A 65 3.50 17.98 -2.99
C LEU A 65 2.09 18.16 -2.42
N ARG A 66 1.43 17.08 -1.97
CA ARG A 66 0.12 17.16 -1.31
C ARG A 66 0.17 17.92 0.01
N GLN A 67 1.25 17.79 0.78
CA GLN A 67 1.44 18.57 2.01
C GLN A 67 1.64 20.05 1.72
N GLN A 68 2.42 20.40 0.69
CA GLN A 68 2.58 21.79 0.27
C GLN A 68 1.27 22.41 -0.22
N LEU A 69 0.48 21.67 -1.01
CA LEU A 69 -0.85 22.09 -1.45
C LEU A 69 -1.78 22.37 -0.25
N LYS A 70 -1.86 21.45 0.70
CA LYS A 70 -2.63 21.66 1.94
C LYS A 70 -2.15 22.86 2.76
N ALA A 71 -0.84 23.05 2.87
CA ALA A 71 -0.28 24.19 3.59
C ALA A 71 -0.64 25.52 2.92
N ALA A 72 -0.58 25.57 1.58
CA ALA A 72 -0.96 26.74 0.79
C ALA A 72 -2.47 27.03 0.90
N GLU A 73 -3.32 26.00 0.78
CA GLU A 73 -4.77 26.12 0.96
C GLU A 73 -5.11 26.69 2.33
N ASN A 74 -4.55 26.13 3.41
CA ASN A 74 -4.77 26.61 4.77
C ASN A 74 -4.34 28.07 4.96
N GLY A 75 -3.24 28.48 4.32
CA GLY A 75 -2.78 29.88 4.34
C GLY A 75 -3.77 30.84 3.66
N THR A 76 -4.40 30.44 2.56
CA THR A 76 -5.39 31.29 1.86
C THR A 76 -6.70 31.42 2.64
N VAL A 77 -7.15 30.37 3.33
CA VAL A 77 -8.36 30.39 4.17
C VAL A 77 -8.16 31.30 5.39
N ALA A 78 -6.98 31.25 6.02
CA ALA A 78 -6.66 32.14 7.14
C ALA A 78 -6.64 33.63 6.74
N VAL A 79 -6.17 33.95 5.53
CA VAL A 79 -6.19 35.33 5.00
C VAL A 79 -7.62 35.77 4.64
N ALA A 80 -8.47 34.85 4.15
CA ALA A 80 -9.86 35.14 3.84
C ALA A 80 -10.72 35.41 5.09
N GLU A 81 -10.43 34.76 6.23
CA GLU A 81 -11.11 35.04 7.50
C GLU A 81 -10.66 36.36 8.14
N ALA A 82 -9.38 36.73 8.02
CA ALA A 82 -8.88 38.02 8.50
C ALA A 82 -9.53 39.22 7.76
N GLY A 83 -9.93 39.04 6.51
CA GLY A 83 -10.63 40.06 5.71
C GLY A 83 -12.07 40.34 6.16
N LYS A 84 -12.74 39.42 6.87
CA LYS A 84 -14.14 39.61 7.30
C LYS A 84 -14.29 40.31 8.65
N ASN A 85 -13.27 40.27 9.52
CA ASN A 85 -13.29 40.95 10.82
C ASN A 85 -12.99 42.46 10.74
N GLY A 86 -12.50 42.96 9.60
CA GLY A 86 -12.15 44.37 9.42
C GLY A 86 -13.32 45.28 8.99
N ASP A 87 -14.46 44.72 8.58
CA ASP A 87 -15.55 45.47 7.93
C ASP A 87 -16.80 45.68 8.82
N SER A 88 -16.73 45.27 10.10
CA SER A 88 -17.83 45.43 11.08
C SER A 88 -17.68 46.65 12.02
N VAL A 89 -16.69 47.52 11.79
CA VAL A 89 -16.48 48.74 12.59
C VAL A 89 -16.51 49.97 11.68
N ARG A 90 -17.64 50.22 11.02
CA ARG A 90 -18.02 51.53 10.46
C ARG A 90 -19.52 51.73 10.52
#